data_AF-A0A4U8WBT5-F1
#
_entry.id   AF-A0A4U8WBT5-F1
#
_cell.length_a   1.000
_cell.length_b   1.000
_cell.length_c   1.000
_cell.angle_alpha   90.00
_cell.angle_beta   90.00
_cell.angle_gamma   90.00
#
_symmetry.space_group_name_H-M   'P 1'
#
loop_
_entity.id
_entity.type
_entity.pdbx_description
1 polymer ?
#
loop_
_entity_poly.entity_id
_entity_poly.type
_entity_poly.pdbx_seq_one_letter_code
_entity_poly.pdbx_strand_id
1 'polypeptide(L)'
;MKIIPAIDIIDGKCVRLSKGDYDTQKIYNENPLEVAKEFESFGIQYLHLVDLDGAKSKYIVNQKVLETIAKETSLEIDFGGGLKTLEDIEIAFNSGAKQITIGSIAVQDPDFCFDLIEKYGSDKIILGADCENRKIKTSGWLEQSQLDVIDFILKYKNKGIKNVICTDISKDGMLQGASDELYREIVEKTAVQLTASGGISCIEDLEQMKNIGCFATIIGKAIYEGRISLQQLQNFIENA
;
A
#
# COMPACT_ATOMS: atom_id res chain seq x y z
N MET A 1 3.72 -5.53 -15.20
CA MET A 1 3.11 -5.31 -13.86
C MET A 1 4.12 -4.54 -13.02
N LYS A 2 3.70 -3.53 -12.26
CA LYS A 2 4.62 -2.76 -11.40
C LYS A 2 4.98 -3.53 -10.13
N ILE A 3 6.22 -3.40 -9.67
CA ILE A 3 6.70 -3.95 -8.40
C ILE A 3 6.87 -2.82 -7.41
N ILE A 4 6.25 -2.95 -6.23
CA ILE A 4 6.19 -1.90 -5.23
C ILE A 4 6.65 -2.47 -3.87
N PRO A 5 7.94 -2.39 -3.51
CA PRO A 5 8.35 -2.68 -2.15
C PRO A 5 7.62 -1.75 -1.16
N ALA A 6 7.39 -2.26 0.04
CA ALA A 6 6.77 -1.48 1.10
C ALA A 6 7.75 -1.21 2.25
N ILE A 7 7.68 0.00 2.79
CA ILE A 7 8.32 0.42 4.04
C ILE A 7 7.22 0.87 4.99
N ASP A 8 7.08 0.17 6.11
CA ASP A 8 6.22 0.61 7.20
C ASP A 8 7.07 1.34 8.25
N ILE A 9 6.56 2.45 8.77
CA ILE A 9 7.29 3.33 9.68
C ILE A 9 6.62 3.34 11.05
N ILE A 10 7.40 3.04 12.09
CA ILE A 10 7.11 3.34 13.50
C ILE A 10 8.34 4.02 14.11
N ASP A 11 8.14 5.12 14.83
CA ASP A 11 9.20 5.92 15.47
C ASP A 11 10.34 6.30 14.52
N GLY A 12 10.00 6.57 13.25
CA GLY A 12 10.96 6.90 12.19
C GLY A 12 11.80 5.74 11.65
N LYS A 13 11.48 4.49 12.00
CA LYS A 13 12.25 3.28 11.64
C LYS A 13 11.47 2.36 10.71
N CYS A 14 12.18 1.55 9.91
CA CYS A 14 11.58 0.49 9.10
C CYS A 14 11.17 -0.69 9.98
N VAL A 15 9.88 -0.99 10.00
CA VAL A 15 9.33 -2.08 10.78
C VAL A 15 8.48 -3.02 9.92
N ARG A 16 8.14 -4.19 10.49
CA ARG A 16 6.92 -4.92 10.11
C ARG A 16 6.15 -5.36 11.31
N LEU A 17 4.85 -5.46 11.09
CA LEU A 17 3.89 -6.11 11.97
C LEU A 17 3.47 -7.45 11.34
N SER A 18 3.09 -8.41 12.15
CA SER A 18 2.40 -9.62 11.68
C SER A 18 0.90 -9.35 11.73
N LYS A 19 0.22 -9.40 10.57
CA LYS A 19 -1.22 -9.08 10.46
C LYS A 19 -1.62 -7.73 11.08
N GLY A 20 -0.74 -6.73 11.00
CA GLY A 20 -1.01 -5.39 11.53
C GLY A 20 -1.00 -5.28 13.06
N ASP A 21 -0.56 -6.32 13.77
CA ASP A 21 -0.46 -6.30 15.24
C ASP A 21 0.79 -5.55 15.71
N TYR A 22 0.59 -4.40 16.35
CA TYR A 22 1.65 -3.52 16.86
C TYR A 22 2.52 -4.20 17.92
N ASP A 23 1.98 -5.16 18.66
CA ASP A 23 2.74 -5.89 19.69
C ASP A 23 3.74 -6.89 19.08
N THR A 24 3.62 -7.15 17.77
CA THR A 24 4.51 -8.05 17.01
C THR A 24 5.58 -7.31 16.21
N GLN A 25 5.80 -6.02 16.52
CA GLN A 25 6.75 -5.17 15.82
C GLN A 25 8.16 -5.78 15.77
N LYS A 26 8.70 -5.87 14.56
CA LYS A 26 10.11 -6.16 14.31
C LYS A 26 10.74 -5.00 13.54
N ILE A 27 11.83 -4.46 14.07
CA ILE A 27 12.64 -3.46 13.38
C ILE A 27 13.56 -4.20 12.40
N TYR A 28 13.51 -3.81 11.13
CA TYR A 28 14.39 -4.35 10.08
C TYR A 28 15.53 -3.41 9.75
N ASN A 29 15.28 -2.10 9.79
CA ASN A 29 16.31 -1.09 9.61
C ASN A 29 15.94 0.17 10.41
N GLU A 30 16.93 0.79 11.01
CA GLU A 30 16.79 2.04 11.77
C GLU A 30 16.68 3.26 10.83
N ASN A 31 17.08 3.13 9.56
CA ASN A 31 17.11 4.21 8.59
C ASN A 31 16.28 3.88 7.32
N PRO A 32 15.05 4.41 7.20
CA PRO A 32 14.22 4.23 6.01
C PRO A 32 14.82 4.73 4.71
N LEU A 33 15.68 5.76 4.75
CA LEU A 33 16.33 6.27 3.56
C LEU A 33 17.31 5.27 2.96
N GLU A 34 18.05 4.53 3.78
CA GLU A 34 18.98 3.50 3.31
C GLU A 34 18.24 2.39 2.56
N VAL A 35 17.11 1.93 3.11
CA VAL A 35 16.27 0.91 2.48
C VAL A 35 15.70 1.42 1.15
N ALA A 36 15.23 2.67 1.10
CA ALA A 36 14.70 3.27 -0.12
C ALA A 36 15.79 3.42 -1.20
N LYS A 37 16.99 3.89 -0.84
CA LYS A 37 18.14 3.98 -1.77
C LYS A 37 18.58 2.60 -2.27
N GLU A 38 18.52 1.59 -1.41
CA GLU A 38 18.80 0.21 -1.81
C GLU A 38 17.77 -0.25 -2.86
N PHE A 39 16.47 -0.09 -2.62
CA PHE A 39 15.44 -0.41 -3.61
C PHE A 39 15.67 0.31 -4.95
N GLU A 40 15.90 1.61 -4.93
CA GLU A 40 16.19 2.40 -6.13
C GLU A 40 17.41 1.87 -6.90
N SER A 41 18.47 1.46 -6.19
CA SER A 41 19.70 0.94 -6.80
C SER A 41 19.50 -0.37 -7.59
N PHE A 42 18.41 -1.10 -7.31
CA PHE A 42 18.01 -2.31 -8.04
C PHE A 42 16.93 -2.03 -9.12
N GLY A 43 16.78 -0.77 -9.54
CA GLY A 43 15.89 -0.37 -10.63
C GLY A 43 14.41 -0.29 -10.24
N ILE A 44 14.10 -0.36 -8.94
CA ILE A 44 12.74 -0.17 -8.43
C ILE A 44 12.36 1.30 -8.56
N GLN A 45 11.14 1.54 -9.05
CA GLN A 45 10.65 2.90 -9.35
C GLN A 45 9.56 3.37 -8.39
N TYR A 46 8.90 2.45 -7.68
CA TYR A 46 7.72 2.74 -6.86
C TYR A 46 7.96 2.30 -5.43
N LEU A 47 7.44 3.08 -4.47
CA LEU A 47 7.55 2.78 -3.05
C LEU A 47 6.20 2.99 -2.36
N HIS A 48 5.75 1.96 -1.67
CA HIS A 48 4.61 2.05 -0.75
C HIS A 48 5.12 2.40 0.65
N LEU A 49 4.84 3.62 1.11
CA LEU A 49 5.34 4.14 2.38
C LEU A 49 4.17 4.33 3.36
N VAL A 50 4.17 3.58 4.46
CA VAL A 50 3.07 3.59 5.43
C VAL A 50 3.52 4.15 6.76
N ASP A 51 2.93 5.26 7.18
CA ASP A 51 3.06 5.82 8.53
C ASP A 51 2.12 5.09 9.48
N LEU A 52 2.62 4.06 10.18
CA LEU A 52 1.82 3.30 11.13
C LEU A 52 1.52 4.11 12.40
N ASP A 53 2.45 4.96 12.84
CA ASP A 53 2.16 5.92 13.93
C ASP A 53 1.00 6.83 13.54
N GLY A 54 0.99 7.30 12.29
CA GLY A 54 -0.08 8.12 11.75
C GLY A 54 -1.40 7.36 11.62
N ALA A 55 -1.36 6.11 11.18
CA ALA A 55 -2.53 5.24 11.13
C ALA A 55 -3.19 5.07 12.51
N LYS A 56 -2.39 4.95 13.57
CA LYS A 56 -2.84 4.81 14.96
C LYS A 56 -3.29 6.14 15.58
N SER A 57 -2.54 7.22 15.35
CA SER A 57 -2.77 8.54 15.95
C SER A 57 -3.80 9.40 15.20
N LYS A 58 -4.14 9.02 13.95
CA LYS A 58 -5.11 9.69 13.07
C LYS A 58 -4.65 11.06 12.53
N TYR A 59 -3.35 11.32 12.50
CA TYR A 59 -2.71 12.46 11.83
C TYR A 59 -1.32 12.02 11.37
N ILE A 60 -0.66 12.73 10.44
CA ILE A 60 0.68 12.34 9.99
C ILE A 60 1.72 12.57 11.10
N VAL A 61 2.52 11.55 11.42
CA VAL A 61 3.61 11.62 12.40
C VAL A 61 4.97 11.66 11.69
N ASN A 62 5.14 10.81 10.67
CA ASN A 62 6.43 10.55 10.04
C ASN A 62 6.66 11.38 8.75
N GLN A 63 6.10 12.60 8.65
CA GLN A 63 6.24 13.46 7.45
C GLN A 63 7.69 13.73 7.05
N LYS A 64 8.60 13.85 8.03
CA LYS A 64 10.03 14.10 7.77
C LYS A 64 10.73 12.92 7.10
N VAL A 65 10.27 11.70 7.38
CA VAL A 65 10.79 10.48 6.73
C VAL A 65 10.39 10.50 5.26
N LEU A 66 9.10 10.76 4.97
CA LEU A 66 8.59 10.94 3.61
C LEU A 66 9.38 12.03 2.86
N GLU A 67 9.53 13.21 3.45
CA GLU A 67 10.27 14.34 2.86
C GLU A 67 11.72 13.98 2.55
N THR A 68 12.38 13.25 3.44
CA THR A 68 13.76 12.82 3.26
C THR A 68 13.88 11.83 2.10
N ILE A 69 13.04 10.79 2.06
CA ILE A 69 13.07 9.79 0.99
C ILE A 69 12.74 10.43 -0.36
N ALA A 70 11.74 11.29 -0.41
CA ALA A 70 11.31 11.95 -1.65
C ALA A 70 12.37 12.91 -2.23
N LYS A 71 13.21 13.52 -1.39
CA LYS A 71 14.30 14.40 -1.83
C LYS A 71 15.54 13.66 -2.28
N GLU A 72 15.80 12.51 -1.66
CA GLU A 72 17.08 11.80 -1.78
C GLU A 72 17.00 10.56 -2.69
N THR A 73 15.83 10.30 -3.27
CA THR A 73 15.58 9.23 -4.25
C THR A 73 14.69 9.75 -5.38
N SER A 74 14.62 9.00 -6.47
CA SER A 74 13.74 9.25 -7.62
C SER A 74 12.45 8.41 -7.56
N LEU A 75 12.20 7.73 -6.43
CA LEU A 75 11.06 6.83 -6.27
C LEU A 75 9.74 7.59 -6.36
N GLU A 76 8.77 7.01 -7.05
CA GLU A 76 7.37 7.43 -6.99
C GLU A 76 6.73 6.85 -5.73
N ILE A 77 6.57 7.71 -4.72
CA ILE A 77 6.09 7.31 -3.41
C ILE A 77 4.57 7.43 -3.36
N ASP A 78 3.88 6.34 -3.05
CA ASP A 78 2.52 6.38 -2.53
C ASP A 78 2.57 6.35 -1.00
N PHE A 79 1.88 7.29 -0.36
CA PHE A 79 1.93 7.49 1.08
C PHE A 79 0.58 7.20 1.74
N GLY A 80 0.60 6.41 2.81
CA GLY A 80 -0.57 6.09 3.61
C GLY A 80 -0.32 6.24 5.11
N GLY A 81 -1.39 6.36 5.89
CA GLY A 81 -1.34 6.51 7.35
C GLY A 81 -1.60 7.94 7.82
N GLY A 82 -2.59 8.12 8.69
CA GLY A 82 -2.88 9.42 9.31
C GLY A 82 -3.61 10.46 8.45
N LEU A 83 -3.96 10.14 7.20
CA LEU A 83 -4.63 11.07 6.29
C LEU A 83 -6.12 11.26 6.64
N LYS A 84 -6.45 12.30 7.42
CA LYS A 84 -7.83 12.55 7.90
C LYS A 84 -8.41 13.89 7.48
N THR A 85 -7.56 14.87 7.18
CA THR A 85 -7.97 16.23 6.86
C THR A 85 -7.33 16.71 5.55
N LEU A 86 -7.85 17.80 4.98
CA LEU A 86 -7.20 18.44 3.83
C LEU A 86 -5.76 18.88 4.15
N GLU A 87 -5.51 19.32 5.39
CA GLU A 87 -4.18 19.71 5.84
C GLU A 87 -3.21 18.52 5.79
N ASP A 88 -3.63 17.33 6.26
CA ASP A 88 -2.82 16.11 6.15
C ASP A 88 -2.51 15.77 4.68
N ILE A 89 -3.50 15.89 3.79
CA ILE A 89 -3.33 15.64 2.36
C ILE A 89 -2.29 16.59 1.76
N GLU A 90 -2.38 17.88 2.09
CA GLU A 90 -1.44 18.91 1.63
C GLU A 90 -0.04 18.70 2.20
N ILE A 91 0.08 18.30 3.48
CA ILE A 91 1.35 17.91 4.09
C ILE A 91 1.98 16.76 3.33
N ALA A 92 1.24 15.69 3.02
CA ALA A 92 1.78 14.53 2.32
C ALA A 92 2.31 14.90 0.92
N PHE A 93 1.53 15.64 0.13
CA PHE A 93 1.95 16.07 -1.20
C PHE A 93 3.12 17.07 -1.16
N ASN A 94 3.11 18.02 -0.23
CA ASN A 94 4.21 18.98 -0.05
C ASN A 94 5.49 18.30 0.44
N SER A 95 5.36 17.19 1.16
CA SER A 95 6.48 16.33 1.58
C SER A 95 6.97 15.41 0.46
N GLY A 96 6.36 15.46 -0.74
CA GLY A 96 6.85 14.78 -1.93
C GLY A 96 6.15 13.48 -2.30
N ALA A 97 5.08 13.08 -1.61
CA ALA A 97 4.24 11.97 -2.07
C ALA A 97 3.72 12.26 -3.49
N LYS A 98 3.77 11.26 -4.37
CA LYS A 98 3.16 11.33 -5.72
C LYS A 98 1.70 10.93 -5.70
N GLN A 99 1.38 9.98 -4.83
CA GLN A 99 0.04 9.49 -4.60
C GLN A 99 -0.22 9.38 -3.09
N ILE A 100 -1.49 9.42 -2.71
CA ILE A 100 -1.92 9.14 -1.34
C ILE A 100 -2.90 7.97 -1.31
N THR A 101 -2.83 7.17 -0.24
CA THR A 101 -3.70 6.02 -0.04
C THR A 101 -4.75 6.31 1.02
N ILE A 102 -6.02 6.40 0.61
CA ILE A 102 -7.18 6.63 1.48
C ILE A 102 -7.86 5.30 1.83
N GLY A 103 -7.61 4.79 3.03
CA GLY A 103 -8.23 3.56 3.54
C GLY A 103 -9.41 3.82 4.47
N SER A 104 -9.13 3.98 5.77
CA SER A 104 -10.18 4.11 6.80
C SER A 104 -11.11 5.31 6.58
N ILE A 105 -10.58 6.44 6.11
CA ILE A 105 -11.39 7.63 5.84
C ILE A 105 -12.40 7.40 4.71
N ALA A 106 -12.07 6.53 3.74
CA ALA A 106 -12.99 6.18 2.66
C ALA A 106 -14.23 5.39 3.11
N VAL A 107 -14.19 4.78 4.30
CA VAL A 107 -15.36 4.18 4.93
C VAL A 107 -16.08 5.17 5.84
N GLN A 108 -15.32 5.96 6.61
CA GLN A 108 -15.83 6.84 7.65
C GLN A 108 -16.46 8.12 7.10
N ASP A 109 -15.87 8.70 6.06
CA ASP A 109 -16.32 9.93 5.40
C ASP A 109 -16.14 9.82 3.86
N PRO A 110 -17.06 9.14 3.17
CA PRO A 110 -16.96 8.95 1.73
C PRO A 110 -17.07 10.25 0.93
N ASP A 111 -17.85 11.22 1.41
CA ASP A 111 -18.08 12.48 0.70
C ASP A 111 -16.79 13.31 0.67
N PHE A 112 -16.06 13.39 1.79
CA PHE A 112 -14.72 13.97 1.82
C PHE A 112 -13.78 13.32 0.79
N CYS A 113 -13.80 11.98 0.68
CA CYS A 113 -12.97 11.29 -0.29
C CYS A 113 -13.38 11.57 -1.74
N PHE A 114 -14.67 11.76 -2.02
CA PHE A 114 -15.13 12.16 -3.35
C PHE A 114 -14.64 13.55 -3.72
N ASP A 115 -14.68 14.49 -2.79
CA ASP A 115 -14.14 15.83 -2.97
C ASP A 115 -12.62 15.80 -3.24
N LEU A 116 -11.88 14.91 -2.57
CA LEU A 116 -10.45 14.69 -2.85
C LEU A 116 -10.20 14.18 -4.28
N ILE A 117 -11.00 13.22 -4.74
CA ILE A 117 -10.89 12.67 -6.09
C ILE A 117 -11.15 13.74 -7.14
N GLU A 118 -12.15 14.60 -6.92
CA GLU A 118 -12.45 15.72 -7.81
C GLU A 118 -11.34 16.79 -7.77
N LYS A 119 -10.84 17.16 -6.58
CA LYS A 119 -9.82 18.20 -6.41
C LYS A 119 -8.45 17.81 -6.95
N TYR A 120 -7.98 16.59 -6.67
CA TYR A 120 -6.60 16.16 -6.98
C TYR A 120 -6.51 15.25 -8.21
N GLY A 121 -7.63 14.68 -8.65
CA GLY A 121 -7.70 13.73 -9.75
C GLY A 121 -7.39 12.29 -9.32
N SER A 122 -7.98 11.34 -10.06
CA SER A 122 -7.88 9.90 -9.80
C SER A 122 -6.46 9.33 -9.82
N ASP A 123 -5.53 10.03 -10.47
CA ASP A 123 -4.16 9.55 -10.65
C ASP A 123 -3.30 9.82 -9.40
N LYS A 124 -3.74 10.74 -8.52
CA LYS A 124 -3.08 11.05 -7.24
C LYS A 124 -3.69 10.35 -6.02
N ILE A 125 -4.86 9.73 -6.19
CA ILE A 125 -5.61 9.11 -5.10
C ILE A 125 -5.70 7.60 -5.34
N ILE A 126 -5.27 6.84 -4.34
CA ILE A 126 -5.40 5.38 -4.29
C ILE A 126 -6.43 5.03 -3.23
N LEU A 127 -7.40 4.19 -3.59
CA LEU A 127 -8.32 3.63 -2.60
C LEU A 127 -7.65 2.44 -1.90
N GLY A 128 -7.52 2.53 -0.57
CA GLY A 128 -7.14 1.39 0.27
C GLY A 128 -8.37 0.55 0.59
N ALA A 129 -8.40 -0.70 0.15
CA ALA A 129 -9.49 -1.64 0.32
C ALA A 129 -9.05 -2.87 1.13
N ASP A 130 -8.41 -2.64 2.28
CA ASP A 130 -7.98 -3.71 3.17
C ASP A 130 -9.17 -4.49 3.71
N CYS A 131 -9.12 -5.82 3.60
CA CYS A 131 -10.24 -6.66 3.96
C CYS A 131 -9.82 -7.94 4.68
N GLU A 132 -10.77 -8.47 5.47
CA GLU A 132 -10.69 -9.77 6.10
C GLU A 132 -12.02 -10.47 5.86
N ASN A 133 -12.00 -11.70 5.33
CA ASN A 133 -13.22 -12.41 4.91
C ASN A 133 -14.12 -11.54 4.00
N ARG A 134 -13.50 -10.81 3.06
CA ARG A 134 -14.12 -9.83 2.14
C ARG A 134 -14.73 -8.59 2.78
N LYS A 135 -14.67 -8.44 4.10
CA LYS A 135 -15.21 -7.27 4.79
C LYS A 135 -14.13 -6.22 4.98
N ILE A 136 -14.43 -4.97 4.61
CA ILE A 136 -13.48 -3.88 4.74
C ILE A 136 -13.15 -3.65 6.22
N LYS A 137 -11.85 -3.53 6.51
CA LYS A 137 -11.28 -3.27 7.83
C LYS A 137 -10.74 -1.85 7.88
N THR A 138 -10.87 -1.21 9.03
CA THR A 138 -10.52 0.20 9.24
C THR A 138 -9.79 0.38 10.58
N SER A 139 -9.34 1.61 10.85
CA SER A 139 -8.68 1.99 12.11
C SER A 139 -7.47 1.10 12.44
N GLY A 140 -6.57 0.92 11.46
CA GLY A 140 -5.41 0.03 11.60
C GLY A 140 -5.79 -1.44 11.74
N TRP A 141 -6.84 -1.86 11.03
CA TRP A 141 -7.41 -3.21 11.02
C TRP A 141 -8.11 -3.65 12.33
N LEU A 142 -8.28 -2.74 13.28
CA LEU A 142 -8.96 -3.01 14.56
C LEU A 142 -10.49 -3.06 14.42
N GLU A 143 -11.06 -2.29 13.48
CA GLU A 143 -12.50 -2.17 13.30
C GLU A 143 -12.95 -2.84 12.01
N GLN A 144 -14.01 -3.66 12.09
CA GLN A 144 -14.61 -4.31 10.93
C GLN A 144 -15.89 -3.60 10.51
N SER A 145 -15.99 -3.27 9.22
CA SER A 145 -17.23 -2.77 8.62
C SER A 145 -18.09 -3.92 8.07
N GLN A 146 -19.32 -3.60 7.65
CA GLN A 146 -20.21 -4.58 6.98
C GLN A 146 -20.06 -4.57 5.45
N LEU A 147 -19.24 -3.67 4.91
CA LEU A 147 -19.08 -3.47 3.47
C LEU A 147 -18.29 -4.62 2.85
N ASP A 148 -18.83 -5.21 1.78
CA ASP A 148 -18.06 -6.13 0.93
C ASP A 148 -17.04 -5.34 0.12
N VAL A 149 -15.84 -5.89 -0.01
CA VAL A 149 -14.70 -5.27 -0.70
C VAL A 149 -15.01 -4.93 -2.16
N ILE A 150 -15.79 -5.75 -2.87
CA ILE A 150 -16.10 -5.51 -4.28
C ILE A 150 -17.10 -4.38 -4.42
N ASP A 151 -18.17 -4.40 -3.63
CA ASP A 151 -19.18 -3.33 -3.63
C ASP A 151 -18.55 -1.99 -3.23
N PHE A 152 -17.62 -2.02 -2.26
CA PHE A 152 -16.87 -0.85 -1.84
C PHE A 152 -16.01 -0.29 -2.98
N ILE A 153 -15.26 -1.12 -3.68
CA ILE A 153 -14.45 -0.71 -4.83
C ILE A 153 -15.34 -0.16 -5.95
N LEU A 154 -16.45 -0.82 -6.28
CA LEU A 154 -17.38 -0.36 -7.31
C LEU A 154 -17.99 1.01 -6.99
N LYS A 155 -18.35 1.26 -5.73
CA LYS A 155 -18.84 2.57 -5.27
C LYS A 155 -17.84 3.69 -5.59
N TYR A 156 -16.56 3.48 -5.30
CA TYR A 156 -15.49 4.46 -5.55
C TYR A 156 -15.11 4.56 -7.03
N LYS A 157 -15.12 3.45 -7.76
CA LYS A 157 -14.94 3.44 -9.22
C LYS A 157 -15.97 4.34 -9.90
N ASN A 158 -17.24 4.26 -9.48
CA ASN A 158 -18.31 5.12 -10.01
C ASN A 158 -18.09 6.62 -9.71
N LYS A 159 -17.20 6.95 -8.78
CA LYS A 159 -16.78 8.30 -8.45
C LYS A 159 -15.44 8.70 -9.08
N GLY A 160 -14.89 7.86 -9.95
CA GLY A 160 -13.72 8.16 -10.77
C GLY A 160 -12.41 7.54 -10.27
N ILE A 161 -12.41 6.75 -9.18
CA ILE A 161 -11.21 6.02 -8.77
C ILE A 161 -10.76 5.05 -9.85
N LYS A 162 -9.44 5.04 -10.08
CA LYS A 162 -8.75 4.08 -10.96
C LYS A 162 -7.83 3.16 -10.18
N ASN A 163 -7.06 3.71 -9.23
CA ASN A 163 -6.04 3.01 -8.48
C ASN A 163 -6.62 2.44 -7.18
N VAL A 164 -6.43 1.14 -6.96
CA VAL A 164 -6.89 0.46 -5.74
C VAL A 164 -5.77 -0.42 -5.21
N ILE A 165 -5.46 -0.29 -3.93
CA ILE A 165 -4.67 -1.28 -3.19
C ILE A 165 -5.65 -2.14 -2.41
N CYS A 166 -5.58 -3.46 -2.59
CA CYS A 166 -6.35 -4.40 -1.79
C CYS A 166 -5.38 -5.30 -1.03
N THR A 167 -5.47 -5.27 0.30
CA THR A 167 -4.74 -6.18 1.18
C THR A 167 -5.70 -7.23 1.75
N ASP A 168 -5.42 -8.51 1.53
CA ASP A 168 -6.04 -9.56 2.34
C ASP A 168 -5.27 -9.74 3.65
N ILE A 169 -5.85 -9.21 4.74
CA ILE A 169 -5.24 -9.18 6.06
C ILE A 169 -4.97 -10.59 6.60
N SER A 170 -5.76 -11.59 6.18
CA SER A 170 -5.58 -12.97 6.63
C SER A 170 -4.26 -13.59 6.13
N LYS A 171 -3.74 -13.07 5.01
CA LYS A 171 -2.48 -13.47 4.38
C LYS A 171 -1.32 -12.56 4.72
N ASP A 172 -1.59 -11.32 5.17
CA ASP A 172 -0.54 -10.33 5.34
C ASP A 172 0.51 -10.73 6.40
N GLY A 173 1.78 -10.58 6.03
CA GLY A 173 2.92 -11.00 6.85
C GLY A 173 3.05 -12.53 7.09
N MET A 174 2.20 -13.37 6.47
CA MET A 174 2.19 -14.82 6.69
C MET A 174 3.15 -15.59 5.77
N LEU A 175 3.53 -15.02 4.63
CA LEU A 175 4.41 -15.66 3.62
C LEU A 175 3.85 -17.03 3.14
N GLN A 176 2.57 -17.05 2.78
CA GLN A 176 1.79 -18.24 2.39
C GLN A 176 1.14 -18.11 1.00
N GLY A 177 1.59 -17.15 0.19
CA GLY A 177 0.97 -16.81 -1.08
C GLY A 177 -0.14 -15.76 -0.94
N ALA A 178 -0.41 -15.07 -2.04
CA ALA A 178 -1.44 -14.04 -2.15
C ALA A 178 -2.88 -14.62 -2.20
N SER A 179 -3.88 -13.75 -2.18
CA SER A 179 -5.29 -14.12 -2.27
C SER A 179 -5.78 -14.15 -3.72
N ASP A 180 -5.29 -15.13 -4.48
CA ASP A 180 -5.54 -15.29 -5.92
C ASP A 180 -7.02 -15.20 -6.31
N GLU A 181 -7.90 -15.92 -5.61
CA GLU A 181 -9.33 -15.93 -5.91
C GLU A 181 -9.97 -14.55 -5.71
N LEU A 182 -9.61 -13.88 -4.62
CA LEU A 182 -10.09 -12.54 -4.31
C LEU A 182 -9.64 -11.53 -5.38
N TYR A 183 -8.35 -11.55 -5.74
CA TYR A 183 -7.81 -10.60 -6.70
C TYR A 183 -8.32 -10.83 -8.11
N ARG A 184 -8.50 -12.10 -8.51
CA ARG A 184 -9.18 -12.44 -9.77
C ARG A 184 -10.58 -11.87 -9.82
N GLU A 185 -11.36 -12.06 -8.76
CA GLU A 185 -12.73 -11.56 -8.70
C GLU A 185 -12.78 -10.02 -8.74
N ILE A 186 -11.87 -9.33 -8.04
CA ILE A 186 -11.80 -7.86 -8.06
C ILE A 186 -11.46 -7.37 -9.47
N VAL A 187 -10.43 -7.93 -10.11
CA VAL A 187 -10.03 -7.54 -11.48
C VAL A 187 -11.20 -7.73 -12.45
N GLU A 188 -11.84 -8.91 -12.42
CA GLU A 188 -12.94 -9.25 -13.34
C GLU A 188 -14.18 -8.38 -13.12
N LYS A 189 -14.58 -8.13 -11.87
CA LYS A 189 -15.82 -7.40 -11.58
C LYS A 189 -15.68 -5.90 -11.61
N THR A 190 -14.48 -5.38 -11.33
CA THR A 190 -14.30 -3.94 -11.13
C THR A 190 -13.45 -3.30 -12.21
N ALA A 191 -12.58 -4.02 -12.92
CA ALA A 191 -11.69 -3.46 -13.96
C ALA A 191 -10.90 -2.20 -13.50
N VAL A 192 -10.60 -2.09 -12.21
CA VAL A 192 -9.71 -1.06 -11.64
C VAL A 192 -8.25 -1.46 -11.85
N GLN A 193 -7.33 -0.51 -11.70
CA GLN A 193 -5.90 -0.80 -11.59
C GLN A 193 -5.61 -1.35 -10.20
N LEU A 194 -5.80 -2.67 -10.05
CA LEU A 194 -5.62 -3.36 -8.79
C LEU A 194 -4.13 -3.55 -8.48
N THR A 195 -3.72 -3.11 -7.30
CA THR A 195 -2.46 -3.45 -6.66
C THR A 195 -2.72 -4.51 -5.60
N ALA A 196 -2.19 -5.71 -5.82
CA ALA A 196 -2.28 -6.81 -4.86
C ALA A 196 -1.33 -6.57 -3.68
N SER A 197 -1.79 -6.79 -2.45
CA SER A 197 -0.99 -6.63 -1.22
C SER A 197 -1.26 -7.76 -0.22
N GLY A 198 -0.24 -8.19 0.52
CA GLY A 198 -0.36 -9.25 1.52
C GLY A 198 -0.17 -10.67 0.97
N GLY A 199 0.52 -11.50 1.74
CA GLY A 199 0.72 -12.92 1.43
C GLY A 199 1.90 -13.28 0.54
N ILE A 200 2.37 -12.35 -0.30
CA ILE A 200 3.51 -12.55 -1.21
C ILE A 200 4.70 -13.16 -0.47
N SER A 201 5.23 -14.25 -1.02
CA SER A 201 6.17 -15.15 -0.34
C SER A 201 7.34 -15.57 -1.23
N CYS A 202 7.16 -15.63 -2.54
CA CYS A 202 8.19 -16.00 -3.53
C CYS A 202 7.98 -15.26 -4.86
N ILE A 203 8.91 -15.43 -5.81
CA ILE A 203 8.84 -14.72 -7.11
C ILE A 203 7.69 -15.25 -7.97
N GLU A 204 7.32 -16.51 -7.82
CA GLU A 204 6.22 -17.15 -8.53
C GLU A 204 4.87 -16.51 -8.18
N ASP A 205 4.71 -15.99 -6.96
CA ASP A 205 3.53 -15.22 -6.58
C ASP A 205 3.37 -13.96 -7.46
N LEU A 206 4.48 -13.34 -7.90
CA LEU A 206 4.43 -12.17 -8.77
C LEU A 206 3.98 -12.54 -10.19
N GLU A 207 4.47 -13.65 -10.72
CA GLU A 207 3.99 -14.19 -12.01
C GLU A 207 2.49 -14.50 -11.94
N GLN A 208 2.03 -15.06 -10.82
CA GLN A 208 0.63 -15.33 -10.59
C GLN A 208 -0.20 -14.05 -10.55
N MET A 209 0.24 -13.01 -9.84
CA MET A 209 -0.44 -11.70 -9.83
C MET A 209 -0.48 -11.06 -11.22
N LYS A 210 0.61 -11.17 -12.00
CA LYS A 210 0.67 -10.73 -13.41
C LYS A 210 -0.37 -11.47 -14.26
N ASN A 211 -0.47 -12.79 -14.12
CA ASN A 211 -1.42 -13.64 -14.84
C ASN A 211 -2.88 -13.38 -14.46
N ILE A 212 -3.15 -13.00 -13.21
CA ILE A 212 -4.48 -12.57 -12.76
C ILE A 212 -4.87 -11.21 -13.40
N GLY A 213 -3.89 -10.43 -13.85
CA GLY A 213 -4.10 -9.10 -14.42
C GLY A 213 -4.00 -7.98 -13.38
N CYS A 214 -3.33 -8.22 -12.25
CA CYS A 214 -3.01 -7.15 -11.31
C CYS A 214 -2.10 -6.12 -12.00
N PHE A 215 -2.40 -4.84 -11.77
CA PHE A 215 -1.61 -3.73 -12.31
C PHE A 215 -0.24 -3.64 -11.62
N ALA A 216 -0.24 -3.89 -10.31
CA ALA A 216 0.95 -3.87 -9.48
C ALA A 216 0.88 -4.91 -8.36
N THR A 217 2.00 -5.15 -7.70
CA THR A 217 2.07 -5.97 -6.48
C THR A 217 2.95 -5.29 -5.44
N ILE A 218 2.42 -5.18 -4.22
CA ILE A 218 3.16 -4.72 -3.04
C ILE A 218 3.90 -5.89 -2.40
N ILE A 219 5.18 -5.70 -2.11
CA ILE A 219 6.03 -6.72 -1.49
C ILE A 219 6.64 -6.15 -0.21
N GLY A 220 6.28 -6.76 0.91
CA GLY A 220 6.81 -6.38 2.21
C GLY A 220 7.77 -7.42 2.77
N LYS A 221 7.28 -8.18 3.75
CA LYS A 221 8.06 -9.12 4.57
C LYS A 221 8.93 -10.10 3.77
N ALA A 222 8.52 -10.51 2.56
CA ALA A 222 9.29 -11.44 1.74
C ALA A 222 10.68 -10.90 1.32
N ILE A 223 10.81 -9.58 1.12
CA ILE A 223 12.11 -8.94 0.84
C ILE A 223 12.97 -9.00 2.10
N TYR A 224 12.42 -8.54 3.23
CA TYR A 224 13.17 -8.42 4.48
C TYR A 224 13.57 -9.76 5.12
N GLU A 225 12.83 -10.84 4.85
CA GLU A 225 13.15 -12.19 5.28
C GLU A 225 13.96 -12.97 4.22
N GLY A 226 14.46 -12.30 3.18
CA GLY A 226 15.35 -12.88 2.17
C GLY A 226 14.71 -13.95 1.29
N ARG A 227 13.38 -14.05 1.25
CA ARG A 227 12.67 -15.00 0.39
C ARG A 227 12.62 -14.55 -1.06
N ILE A 228 12.59 -13.24 -1.28
CA ILE A 228 12.73 -12.63 -2.59
C ILE A 228 13.87 -11.62 -2.51
N SER A 229 14.95 -11.89 -3.23
CA SER A 229 16.08 -10.95 -3.32
C SER A 229 15.77 -9.78 -4.24
N LEU A 230 16.40 -8.63 -4.00
CA LEU A 230 16.29 -7.46 -4.87
C LEU A 230 16.78 -7.76 -6.29
N GLN A 231 17.79 -8.63 -6.45
CA GLN A 231 18.23 -9.07 -7.76
C GLN A 231 17.15 -9.83 -8.53
N GLN A 232 16.36 -10.68 -7.84
CA GLN A 232 15.22 -11.35 -8.49
C GLN A 232 14.16 -10.33 -8.92
N LEU A 233 13.89 -9.30 -8.13
CA LEU A 233 12.95 -8.23 -8.49
C LEU A 233 13.47 -7.41 -9.68
N GLN A 234 14.75 -7.03 -9.67
CA GLN A 234 15.38 -6.35 -10.79
C GLN A 234 15.21 -7.17 -12.08
N ASN A 235 15.58 -8.45 -12.05
CA ASN A 235 15.44 -9.34 -13.20
C ASN A 235 13.98 -9.45 -13.65
N PHE A 236 13.02 -9.51 -12.71
CA PHE A 236 11.60 -9.54 -13.04
C PHE A 236 11.16 -8.26 -13.78
N ILE A 237 11.61 -7.09 -13.30
CA ILE A 237 11.29 -5.79 -13.91
C ILE A 237 11.89 -5.66 -15.31
N GLU A 238 13.14 -6.09 -15.50
CA GLU A 238 13.84 -6.00 -16.79
C GLU A 238 13.26 -6.93 -17.86
N ASN A 239 12.63 -8.04 -17.46
CA ASN A 239 12.00 -9.01 -18.35
C ASN A 239 10.47 -8.82 -18.50
N ALA A 240 9.89 -7.77 -17.90
CA ALA A 240 8.44 -7.60 -17.74
C ALA A 240 7.68 -7.15 -18.99
#